data_AF-A0A1T2X2S0-F1
#
_entry.id   AF-A0A1T2X2S0-F1
#
_cell.length_a   1.000
_cell.length_b   1.000
_cell.length_c   1.000
_cell.angle_alpha   90.00
_cell.angle_beta   90.00
_cell.angle_gamma   90.00
#
_symmetry.space_group_name_H-M   'P 1'
#
loop_
_entity.id
_entity.type
_entity.pdbx_description
1 polymer ?
#
loop_
_entity_poly.entity_id
_entity_poly.type
_entity_poly.pdbx_seq_one_letter_code
_entity_poly.pdbx_strand_id
1 'polypeptide(L)'
;MEDELFDLVQRAQGGDNEALSKIITAFLPTIRCARQKIKKDRQDDLEQNIVETIIKKIMSYDLTQTPDFSTYCRQINQQHDPSNQTQLHRISQEKGGK
;
A
#
# COMPACT_ATOMS: atom_id res chain seq x y z
N MET A 1 9.90 -22.52 11.37
CA MET A 1 8.78 -22.15 10.48
C MET A 1 8.93 -20.67 10.29
N GLU A 2 9.20 -20.20 9.07
CA GLU A 2 9.22 -18.75 8.80
C GLU A 2 7.81 -18.23 9.04
N ASP A 3 7.67 -17.17 9.86
CA ASP A 3 6.38 -16.53 10.09
C ASP A 3 5.92 -15.90 8.76
N GLU A 4 4.76 -16.31 8.24
CA GLU A 4 4.22 -15.71 7.02
C GLU A 4 3.80 -14.25 7.27
N LEU A 5 3.79 -13.42 6.22
CA LEU A 5 3.44 -12.00 6.36
C LEU A 5 2.06 -11.80 7.00
N PHE A 6 1.10 -12.68 6.69
CA PHE A 6 -0.25 -12.63 7.27
C PHE A 6 -0.21 -12.78 8.79
N ASP A 7 0.51 -13.79 9.29
CA ASP A 7 0.65 -14.06 10.72
C ASP A 7 1.37 -12.93 11.44
N LEU A 8 2.42 -12.37 10.81
CA LEU A 8 3.13 -11.21 11.34
C LEU A 8 2.22 -9.99 11.44
N VAL A 9 1.38 -9.73 10.44
CA VAL A 9 0.43 -8.61 10.44
C VAL A 9 -0.61 -8.80 11.54
N GLN A 10 -1.18 -10.00 11.66
CA GLN A 10 -2.15 -10.33 12.71
C GLN A 10 -1.56 -10.13 14.11
N ARG A 11 -0.33 -10.64 14.35
CA ARG A 11 0.37 -10.47 15.63
C ARG A 11 0.71 -9.01 15.91
N ALA A 12 1.19 -8.28 14.91
CA ALA A 12 1.51 -6.87 15.04
C ALA A 12 0.28 -6.03 15.40
N GLN A 13 -0.88 -6.30 14.79
CA GLN A 13 -2.16 -5.67 15.16
C GLN A 13 -2.60 -6.01 16.58
N GLY A 14 -2.23 -7.19 17.09
CA GLY A 14 -2.43 -7.61 18.49
C GLY A 14 -1.45 -6.97 19.50
N GLY A 15 -0.54 -6.09 19.06
CA GLY A 15 0.43 -5.41 19.91
C GLY A 15 1.80 -6.10 20.00
N ASP A 16 2.06 -7.13 19.19
CA ASP A 16 3.37 -7.77 19.09
C ASP A 16 4.38 -6.86 18.37
N ASN A 17 5.16 -6.11 19.14
CA ASN A 17 6.20 -5.23 18.62
C ASN A 17 7.33 -5.98 17.90
N GLU A 18 7.57 -7.26 18.24
CA GLU A 18 8.58 -8.07 17.55
C GLU A 18 8.10 -8.41 16.13
N ALA A 19 6.83 -8.80 15.99
CA ALA A 19 6.22 -9.04 14.68
C ALA A 19 6.24 -7.77 13.81
N LEU A 20 5.88 -6.61 14.39
CA LEU A 20 5.96 -5.33 13.69
C LEU A 20 7.40 -5.00 13.23
N SER A 21 8.37 -5.20 14.10
CA SER A 21 9.80 -4.98 13.81
C SER A 21 10.30 -5.90 12.69
N LYS A 22 9.89 -7.18 12.69
CA LYS A 22 10.21 -8.14 11.62
C LYS A 22 9.68 -7.68 10.27
N ILE A 23 8.42 -7.22 10.20
CA ILE A 23 7.83 -6.69 8.96
C ILE A 23 8.65 -5.49 8.47
N ILE A 24 8.90 -4.49 9.33
CA ILE A 24 9.65 -3.29 8.95
C ILE A 24 11.06 -3.66 8.45
N THR A 25 11.73 -4.59 9.14
CA THR A 25 13.07 -5.05 8.80
C THR A 25 13.12 -5.67 7.40
N ALA A 26 12.08 -6.41 7.00
CA ALA A 26 11.98 -6.97 5.66
C ALA A 26 11.92 -5.89 4.55
N PHE A 27 11.39 -4.70 4.86
CA PHE A 27 11.33 -3.57 3.91
C PHE A 27 12.56 -2.65 3.94
N LEU A 28 13.43 -2.75 4.96
CA LEU A 28 14.61 -1.88 5.09
C LEU A 28 15.52 -1.85 3.85
N PRO A 29 15.82 -2.95 3.15
CA PRO A 29 16.63 -2.91 1.93
C PRO A 29 16.01 -1.98 0.87
N THR A 30 14.70 -2.09 0.66
CA THR A 30 13.95 -1.27 -0.30
C THR A 30 13.89 0.20 0.13
N ILE A 31 13.67 0.45 1.42
CA ILE A 31 13.65 1.80 1.99
C ILE A 31 15.00 2.48 1.81
N ARG A 32 16.10 1.78 2.10
CA ARG A 32 17.48 2.29 1.92
C ARG A 32 17.78 2.59 0.45
N CYS A 33 17.34 1.74 -0.48
CA CYS A 33 17.46 2.00 -1.91
C CYS A 33 16.67 3.26 -2.36
N ALA A 34 15.47 3.48 -1.83
CA ALA A 34 14.69 4.69 -2.11
C ALA A 34 15.35 5.94 -1.52
N ARG A 35 15.84 5.84 -0.28
CA ARG A 35 16.56 6.89 0.44
C ARG A 35 17.78 7.41 -0.34
N GLN A 36 18.56 6.51 -0.94
CA GLN A 36 19.76 6.89 -1.70
C GLN A 36 19.47 7.73 -2.95
N LYS A 37 18.22 7.76 -3.45
CA LYS A 37 17.83 8.48 -4.66
C LYS A 37 17.49 9.96 -4.42
N ILE A 38 17.46 10.40 -3.16
CA ILE A 38 17.09 11.77 -2.79
C ILE A 38 18.24 12.51 -2.09
N LYS A 39 18.12 13.84 -1.98
CA LYS A 39 19.13 14.69 -1.36
C LYS A 39 19.34 14.32 0.12
N LYS A 40 20.60 14.38 0.58
CA LYS A 40 21.03 13.94 1.93
C LYS A 40 20.21 14.56 3.06
N ASP A 41 19.87 15.85 2.94
CA ASP A 41 19.08 16.61 3.91
C ASP A 41 17.65 16.06 4.12
N ARG A 42 17.13 15.26 3.18
CA ARG A 42 15.77 14.70 3.23
C ARG A 42 15.75 13.18 3.39
N GLN A 43 16.91 12.55 3.51
CA GLN A 43 17.04 11.09 3.52
C GLN A 43 16.36 10.47 4.74
N ASP A 44 16.66 10.99 5.92
CA ASP A 44 16.13 10.46 7.18
C ASP A 44 14.62 10.74 7.28
N ASP A 45 14.18 11.93 6.85
CA ASP A 45 12.75 12.27 6.77
C ASP A 45 11.97 11.31 5.86
N LEU A 46 12.53 10.95 4.70
CA LEU A 46 11.89 10.00 3.79
C LEU A 46 11.81 8.60 4.41
N GLU A 47 12.91 8.15 5.02
CA GLU A 47 12.94 6.85 5.71
C GLU A 47 11.87 6.79 6.80
N GLN A 48 11.81 7.80 7.68
CA GLN A 48 10.80 7.89 8.72
C GLN A 48 9.37 7.89 8.13
N ASN A 49 9.11 8.72 7.13
CA ASN A 49 7.78 8.80 6.50
C ASN A 49 7.34 7.46 5.90
N ILE A 50 8.26 6.72 5.26
CA ILE A 50 7.95 5.40 4.71
C ILE A 50 7.65 4.42 5.84
N VAL A 51 8.47 4.38 6.89
CA VAL A 51 8.26 3.50 8.05
C VAL A 51 6.91 3.80 8.72
N GLU A 52 6.60 5.07 8.98
CA GLU A 52 5.31 5.47 9.56
C GLU A 52 4.14 5.06 8.67
N THR A 53 4.28 5.20 7.35
CA THR A 53 3.23 4.81 6.40
C THR A 53 3.01 3.31 6.42
N ILE A 54 4.08 2.51 6.47
CA ILE A 54 4.00 1.06 6.59
C ILE A 54 3.29 0.67 7.90
N ILE A 55 3.69 1.26 9.04
CA ILE A 55 3.04 1.01 10.34
C ILE A 55 1.55 1.34 10.27
N LYS A 56 1.19 2.53 9.77
CA LYS A 56 -0.22 2.95 9.62
C LYS A 56 -0.99 1.95 8.75
N LYS A 57 -0.40 1.44 7.67
CA LYS A 57 -1.03 0.44 6.81
C LYS A 57 -1.19 -0.91 7.49
N ILE A 58 -0.19 -1.39 8.20
CA ILE A 58 -0.28 -2.64 8.99
C ILE A 58 -1.43 -2.52 10.01
N MET A 59 -1.51 -1.42 10.75
CA MET A 59 -2.53 -1.24 11.80
C MET A 59 -3.95 -1.04 11.28
N SER A 60 -4.10 -0.56 10.04
CA SER A 60 -5.42 -0.31 9.42
C SER A 60 -5.82 -1.37 8.40
N TYR A 61 -4.97 -2.36 8.15
CA TYR A 61 -5.27 -3.42 7.19
C TYR A 61 -6.39 -4.31 7.72
N ASP A 62 -7.45 -4.46 6.95
CA ASP A 62 -8.55 -5.35 7.31
C ASP A 62 -8.20 -6.79 6.92
N LEU A 63 -7.83 -7.61 7.91
CA LEU A 63 -7.54 -9.03 7.69
C LEU A 63 -8.81 -9.85 7.37
N THR A 64 -10.00 -9.35 7.72
CA THR A 64 -11.27 -10.07 7.57
C THR A 64 -11.83 -9.96 6.15
N GLN A 65 -11.50 -8.89 5.42
CA GLN A 65 -11.89 -8.68 4.03
C GLN A 65 -10.76 -8.97 3.05
N THR A 66 -9.89 -9.92 3.38
CA THR A 66 -8.90 -10.41 2.42
C THR A 66 -9.65 -11.15 1.30
N PRO A 67 -9.72 -10.62 0.06
CA PRO A 67 -10.42 -11.31 -1.00
C PRO A 67 -9.73 -12.64 -1.28
N ASP A 68 -10.50 -13.71 -1.43
CA ASP A 68 -9.94 -14.95 -1.94
C ASP A 68 -9.34 -14.73 -3.33
N PHE A 69 -8.49 -15.65 -3.77
CA PHE A 69 -7.79 -15.53 -5.06
C PHE A 69 -8.74 -15.19 -6.22
N SER A 70 -9.93 -15.81 -6.24
CA SER A 70 -10.93 -15.59 -7.29
C SER A 70 -11.54 -14.19 -7.25
N THR A 71 -11.81 -13.69 -6.04
CA THR A 71 -12.34 -12.36 -5.76
C THR A 71 -11.31 -11.29 -6.10
N TYR A 72 -10.04 -11.54 -5.76
CA TYR A 72 -8.92 -10.66 -6.09
C TYR A 72 -8.73 -10.53 -7.61
N CYS A 73 -8.69 -11.65 -8.35
CA CYS A 73 -8.60 -11.64 -9.81
C CYS A 73 -9.77 -10.88 -10.45
N ARG A 74 -10.99 -11.04 -9.92
CA ARG A 74 -12.17 -10.32 -10.39
C ARG A 74 -12.03 -8.81 -10.17
N GLN A 75 -11.57 -8.38 -9.00
CA GLN A 75 -11.37 -6.96 -8.67
C GLN A 75 -10.32 -6.31 -9.57
N ILE A 76 -9.19 -6.97 -9.85
CA ILE A 76 -8.17 -6.45 -10.77
C ILE A 76 -8.74 -6.27 -12.17
N ASN A 77 -9.44 -7.28 -12.68
CA ASN A 77 -10.01 -7.23 -14.03
C ASN A 77 -11.08 -6.12 -14.16
N GLN A 78 -11.81 -5.80 -13.09
CA GLN A 78 -12.78 -4.71 -13.07
C GLN A 78 -12.14 -3.33 -12.98
N GLN A 79 -10.98 -3.19 -12.34
CA GLN A 79 -10.23 -1.92 -12.35
C GLN A 79 -9.56 -1.62 -13.70
N HIS A 80 -9.32 -2.66 -14.51
CA HIS A 80 -8.72 -2.55 -15.84
C HIS A 80 -9.75 -2.54 -16.98
N ASP A 81 -10.98 -2.06 -16.73
CA ASP A 81 -11.94 -1.81 -17.80
C ASP A 81 -11.74 -0.39 -18.38
N PRO A 82 -11.21 -0.26 -19.62
CA PRO A 82 -10.97 1.04 -20.26
C PRO A 82 -12.27 1.83 -20.55
N SER A 83 -13.45 1.21 -20.41
CA SER A 83 -14.72 1.90 -20.62
C SER A 83 -15.04 2.93 -19.54
N ASN A 84 -14.45 2.84 -18.33
CA ASN A 84 -14.69 3.79 -17.25
C ASN A 84 -13.90 5.12 -17.38
N GLN A 85 -12.85 5.19 -18.21
CA GLN A 85 -12.12 6.44 -18.47
C GLN A 85 -12.84 7.35 -19.48
N THR A 86 -13.73 6.80 -20.31
CA THR A 86 -14.36 7.55 -21.40
C THR A 86 -15.53 8.42 -20.93
N GLN A 87 -16.07 8.19 -19.72
CA GLN A 87 -17.25 8.91 -19.25
C GLN A 87 -16.92 10.28 -18.61
N LEU A 88 -15.70 10.48 -18.10
CA LEU A 88 -15.26 11.76 -17.53
C LEU A 88 -14.91 12.82 -18.60
N HIS A 89 -14.61 12.42 -19.83
CA HIS A 89 -14.25 13.37 -20.90
C HIS A 89 -15.46 13.94 -21.67
N ARG A 90 -16.66 13.33 -21.57
CA ARG A 90 -17.86 13.85 -22.26
C ARG A 90 -18.60 14.93 -21.48
N ILE A 91 -18.52 14.93 -20.15
CA ILE A 91 -19.27 15.88 -19.31
C ILE A 91 -18.68 17.32 -19.39
N SER A 92 -17.41 17.47 -19.78
CA SER A 92 -16.78 18.80 -19.92
C SER A 92 -17.06 19.52 -21.25
N GLN A 93 -17.65 18.86 -22.26
CA GLN A 93 -17.93 19.52 -23.56
C GLN A 93 -19.38 20.01 -23.74
N GLU A 94 -20.32 19.65 -22.87
CA GLU A 94 -21.72 20.10 -22.98
C GLU A 94 -22.04 21.40 -22.21
N LYS A 95 -21.07 22.02 -21.51
CA LYS A 95 -21.28 23.30 -20.79
C LYS A 95 -20.56 24.51 -21.40
N GLY A 96 -20.22 24.46 -22.68
CA GLY A 96 -19.60 25.57 -23.40
C GLY A 96 -20.09 25.65 -24.85
N GLY A 97 -21.37 25.91 -25.06
CA GLY A 97 -21.93 25.94 -26.40
C GLY A 97 -23.33 26.56 -26.49
N LYS A 98 -23.33 27.90 -26.60
CA LYS A 98 -24.43 28.83 -26.87
C LYS A 98 -25.21 29.34 -25.67
#